data_AF-A0A5C7FR58-F1
#
_entry.id   AF-A0A5C7FR58-F1
#
_cell.length_a   1.000
_cell.length_b   1.000
_cell.length_c   1.000
_cell.angle_alpha   90.00
_cell.angle_beta   90.00
_cell.angle_gamma   90.00
#
_symmetry.space_group_name_H-M   'P 1'
#
loop_
_entity.id
_entity.type
_entity.pdbx_description
1 polymer ?
#
loop_
_entity_poly.entity_id
_entity_poly.type
_entity_poly.pdbx_seq_one_letter_code
_entity_poly.pdbx_strand_id
1 'polypeptide(L)'
;MNELHNQYEHISPMEEKIIYFIEIVTRTDLNSSWHHFDLLFEDRSDVINNKEDFKKYRKFQVYYKHKLSYEGHVYWKYPERAGDRLSAVISVKFDKILRGGESDLIQQDIQFEIDMMEHITEEGNDFFIKEVELPSFLSDYDKKRIAIILKKWGVHPPFKLSLEQVDPGQVETFIKFLISAAILLKAGGQRYSTAES
;
A
#
# COMPACT_ATOMS: atom_id res chain seq x y z
N MET A 1 17.64 17.91 12.64
CA MET A 1 16.53 18.75 12.13
C MET A 1 16.97 19.83 11.11
N ASN A 2 18.26 19.95 10.75
CA ASN A 2 18.74 21.00 9.83
C ASN A 2 18.97 20.56 8.37
N GLU A 3 18.74 19.29 8.02
CA GLU A 3 18.95 18.81 6.63
C GLU A 3 17.69 18.85 5.76
N LEU A 4 16.51 19.04 6.36
CA LEU A 4 15.25 19.19 5.63
C LEU A 4 15.16 20.51 4.86
N HIS A 5 15.98 21.52 5.16
CA HIS A 5 15.80 22.87 4.58
C HIS A 5 16.55 23.08 3.26
N ASN A 6 17.54 22.24 2.91
CA ASN A 6 18.39 22.46 1.74
C ASN A 6 18.01 21.62 0.50
N GLN A 7 17.01 20.73 0.57
CA GLN A 7 16.56 19.91 -0.58
C GLN A 7 15.31 20.47 -1.28
N TYR A 8 14.77 21.60 -0.84
CA TYR A 8 13.46 22.11 -1.27
C TYR A 8 13.49 23.41 -2.09
N GLU A 9 14.64 23.80 -2.65
CA GLU A 9 14.72 25.07 -3.41
C GLU A 9 13.85 25.09 -4.69
N HIS A 10 13.37 23.94 -5.19
CA HIS A 10 12.41 23.88 -6.30
C HIS A 10 11.45 22.66 -6.22
N ILE A 11 10.59 22.58 -5.19
CA ILE A 11 9.48 21.60 -5.19
C ILE A 11 8.42 22.06 -6.20
N SER A 12 7.95 21.18 -7.08
CA SER A 12 6.79 21.49 -7.93
C SER A 12 5.48 21.44 -7.13
N PRO A 13 4.42 22.17 -7.53
CA PRO A 13 3.13 22.13 -6.85
C PRO A 13 2.54 20.71 -6.71
N MET A 14 2.81 19.81 -7.66
CA MET A 14 2.37 18.42 -7.58
C MET A 14 3.10 17.65 -6.48
N GLU A 15 4.42 17.84 -6.36
CA GLU A 15 5.21 17.21 -5.30
C GLU A 15 4.73 17.65 -3.91
N GLU A 16 4.43 18.94 -3.74
CA GLU A 16 3.85 19.47 -2.49
C GLU A 16 2.51 18.81 -2.16
N LYS A 17 1.61 18.69 -3.15
CA LYS A 17 0.30 18.02 -2.96
C LYS A 17 0.46 16.56 -2.53
N ILE A 18 1.38 15.81 -3.15
CA ILE A 18 1.61 14.41 -2.79
C ILE A 18 2.23 14.29 -1.40
N ILE A 19 3.21 15.14 -1.06
CA ILE A 19 3.80 15.19 0.28
C ILE A 19 2.71 15.45 1.32
N TYR A 20 1.84 16.44 1.08
CA TYR A 20 0.72 16.78 1.95
C TYR A 20 -0.26 15.62 2.11
N PHE A 21 -0.65 14.99 1.00
CA PHE A 21 -1.51 13.81 1.00
C PHE A 21 -0.93 12.68 1.86
N ILE A 22 0.36 12.36 1.68
CA ILE A 22 1.06 11.33 2.47
C ILE A 22 1.05 11.70 3.95
N GLU A 23 1.30 12.97 4.29
CA GLU A 23 1.28 13.44 5.68
C GLU A 23 -0.08 13.31 6.35
N ILE A 24 -1.17 13.53 5.62
CA ILE A 24 -2.52 13.31 6.17
C ILE A 24 -2.80 11.82 6.31
N VAL A 25 -2.65 11.04 5.22
CA VAL A 25 -3.00 9.61 5.19
C VAL A 25 -2.28 8.83 6.28
N THR A 26 -1.02 9.15 6.53
CA THR A 26 -0.21 8.47 7.56
C THR A 26 -0.62 8.79 9.00
N ARG A 27 -1.47 9.80 9.21
CA ARG A 27 -2.01 10.22 10.52
C ARG A 27 -3.49 9.85 10.71
N THR A 28 -4.19 9.51 9.63
CA THR A 28 -5.59 9.07 9.67
C THR A 28 -5.74 7.80 10.50
N ASP A 29 -6.84 7.65 11.25
CA ASP A 29 -7.14 6.35 11.87
C ASP A 29 -7.57 5.36 10.79
N LEU A 30 -6.85 4.25 10.69
CA LEU A 30 -7.05 3.21 9.68
C LEU A 30 -7.48 1.88 10.32
N ASN A 31 -7.68 1.88 11.65
CA ASN A 31 -8.22 0.73 12.36
C ASN A 31 -9.61 0.42 11.83
N SER A 32 -9.81 -0.81 11.37
CA SER A 32 -11.03 -1.13 10.67
C SER A 32 -11.28 -2.63 10.62
N SER A 33 -12.51 -3.00 10.31
CA SER A 33 -12.88 -4.39 10.06
C SER A 33 -13.57 -4.52 8.71
N TRP A 34 -13.42 -5.68 8.08
CA TRP A 34 -14.18 -6.06 6.89
C TRP A 34 -14.27 -7.57 6.80
N HIS A 35 -15.45 -8.06 6.43
CA HIS A 35 -15.70 -9.49 6.25
C HIS A 35 -15.37 -10.33 7.52
N HIS A 36 -14.19 -10.96 7.57
CA HIS A 36 -13.69 -11.76 8.70
C HIS A 36 -12.31 -11.27 9.17
N PHE A 37 -11.91 -10.09 8.70
CA PHE A 37 -10.65 -9.45 9.02
C PHE A 37 -10.87 -8.29 9.96
N ASP A 38 -10.00 -8.19 10.96
CA ASP A 38 -9.81 -6.99 11.76
C ASP A 38 -8.39 -6.48 11.50
N LEU A 39 -8.26 -5.19 11.21
CA LEU A 39 -7.01 -4.50 10.91
C LEU A 39 -6.73 -3.50 12.00
N LEU A 40 -5.54 -3.64 12.59
CA LEU A 40 -5.03 -2.73 13.59
C LEU A 40 -3.76 -2.09 13.06
N PHE A 41 -3.70 -0.76 13.10
CA PHE A 41 -2.50 0.02 12.82
C PHE A 41 -1.89 0.51 14.13
N GLU A 42 -0.57 0.59 14.19
CA GLU A 42 0.09 1.31 15.28
C GLU A 42 -0.27 2.81 15.25
N ASP A 43 -0.28 3.49 16.39
CA ASP A 43 -0.64 4.91 16.45
C ASP A 43 0.36 5.84 15.73
N ARG A 44 1.60 5.37 15.54
CA ARG A 44 2.71 6.17 15.02
C ARG A 44 3.14 5.67 13.65
N SER A 45 3.59 6.62 12.84
CA SER A 45 4.34 6.36 11.62
C SER A 45 5.80 6.74 11.83
N ASP A 46 6.68 5.98 11.20
CA ASP A 46 8.12 6.18 11.23
C ASP A 46 8.62 6.59 9.83
N VAL A 47 9.82 7.14 9.78
CA VAL A 47 10.45 7.62 8.53
C VAL A 47 11.76 6.86 8.33
N ILE A 48 11.94 6.32 7.13
CA ILE A 48 13.21 5.77 6.64
C ILE A 48 13.81 6.83 5.73
N ASN A 49 15.02 7.26 6.08
CA ASN A 49 15.81 8.19 5.27
C ASN A 49 17.15 7.53 4.94
N ASN A 50 17.15 6.78 3.84
CA ASN A 50 18.39 6.33 3.21
C ASN A 50 18.69 7.29 2.05
N LYS A 51 19.97 7.49 1.71
CA LYS A 51 20.43 8.50 0.72
C LYS A 51 19.68 8.52 -0.63
N GLU A 52 18.99 7.44 -0.98
CA GLU A 52 18.23 7.25 -2.22
C GLU A 52 16.76 6.84 -1.99
N ASP A 53 16.30 6.82 -0.73
CA ASP A 53 14.98 6.28 -0.41
C ASP A 53 14.38 6.97 0.81
N PHE A 54 13.57 7.99 0.56
CA PHE A 54 12.81 8.70 1.57
C PHE A 54 11.38 8.16 1.60
N LYS A 55 11.07 7.38 2.66
CA LYS A 55 9.80 6.69 2.83
C LYS A 55 9.25 6.92 4.21
N LYS A 56 7.93 7.05 4.31
CA LYS A 56 7.19 6.94 5.56
C LYS A 56 6.54 5.58 5.64
N TYR A 57 6.47 4.98 6.82
CA TYR A 57 5.79 3.71 6.98
C TYR A 57 4.97 3.65 8.26
N ARG A 58 3.99 2.75 8.26
CA ARG A 58 3.14 2.47 9.42
C ARG A 58 2.89 0.98 9.53
N LYS A 59 3.14 0.44 10.73
CA LYS A 59 2.92 -0.98 11.04
C LYS A 59 1.45 -1.29 11.13
N PHE A 60 1.10 -2.49 10.69
CA PHE A 60 -0.24 -3.04 10.83
C PHE A 60 -0.23 -4.52 11.21
N GLN A 61 -1.33 -4.95 11.79
CA GLN A 61 -1.64 -6.34 12.12
C GLN A 61 -3.01 -6.68 11.53
N VAL A 62 -3.13 -7.87 10.93
CA VAL A 62 -4.40 -8.39 10.43
C VAL A 62 -4.77 -9.66 11.17
N TYR A 63 -5.95 -9.64 11.77
CA TYR A 63 -6.57 -10.77 12.45
C TYR A 63 -7.61 -11.37 11.51
N TYR A 64 -7.54 -12.68 11.27
CA TYR A 64 -8.59 -13.41 10.58
C TYR A 64 -9.35 -14.26 11.59
N LYS A 65 -10.66 -14.05 11.72
CA LYS A 65 -11.50 -14.75 12.71
C LYS A 65 -10.89 -14.71 14.12
N HIS A 66 -10.49 -13.52 14.56
CA HIS A 66 -9.87 -13.24 15.87
C HIS A 66 -8.50 -13.90 16.10
N LYS A 67 -7.83 -14.38 15.04
CA LYS A 67 -6.46 -14.89 15.12
C LYS A 67 -5.53 -14.00 14.32
N LEU A 68 -4.50 -13.47 14.98
CA LEU A 68 -3.42 -12.75 14.32
C LEU A 68 -2.83 -13.65 13.23
N SER A 69 -2.93 -13.19 11.98
CA SER A 69 -2.60 -13.97 10.78
C SER A 69 -1.49 -13.33 9.97
N TYR A 70 -1.46 -11.99 9.94
CA TYR A 70 -0.47 -11.23 9.20
C TYR A 70 0.01 -10.03 10.02
N GLU A 71 1.28 -9.67 9.83
CA GLU A 71 1.88 -8.44 10.32
C GLU A 71 2.68 -7.81 9.19
N GLY A 72 2.69 -6.49 9.12
CA GLY A 72 3.34 -5.82 8.01
C GLY A 72 3.43 -4.33 8.17
N HIS A 73 3.78 -3.68 7.07
CA HIS A 73 3.96 -2.26 6.97
C HIS A 73 3.32 -1.77 5.67
N VAL A 74 2.61 -0.65 5.76
CA VAL A 74 2.30 0.16 4.59
C VAL A 74 3.40 1.23 4.48
N TYR A 75 3.98 1.38 3.29
CA TYR A 75 5.00 2.36 2.97
C TYR A 75 4.44 3.38 1.98
N TRP A 76 4.81 4.63 2.20
CA TRP A 76 4.57 5.75 1.30
C TRP A 76 5.92 6.35 0.94
N LYS A 77 6.36 6.12 -0.29
CA LYS A 77 7.56 6.75 -0.83
C LYS A 77 7.21 8.18 -1.23
N TYR A 78 7.94 9.13 -0.66
CA TYR A 78 7.78 10.53 -1.04
C TYR A 78 8.19 10.73 -2.51
N PRO A 79 7.69 11.80 -3.15
CA PRO A 79 8.02 12.08 -4.54
C PRO A 79 9.54 12.15 -4.75
N GLU A 80 10.02 11.39 -5.74
CA GLU A 80 11.41 11.39 -6.17
C GLU A 80 11.48 11.57 -7.68
N ARG A 81 12.47 12.34 -8.14
CA ARG A 81 12.74 12.55 -9.56
C ARG A 81 13.90 11.68 -10.02
N ALA A 82 13.63 10.81 -10.98
CA ALA A 82 14.64 10.08 -11.73
C ALA A 82 14.66 10.59 -13.17
N GLY A 83 15.52 11.57 -13.45
CA GLY A 83 15.49 12.32 -14.70
C GLY A 83 14.19 13.14 -14.82
N ASP A 84 13.46 12.96 -15.91
CA ASP A 84 12.19 13.67 -16.17
C ASP A 84 10.97 13.00 -15.53
N ARG A 85 11.12 11.78 -14.98
CA ARG A 85 10.03 11.04 -14.35
C ARG A 85 9.94 11.37 -12.86
N LEU A 86 8.79 11.90 -12.44
CA LEU A 86 8.39 11.93 -11.04
C LEU A 86 7.79 10.57 -10.66
N SER A 87 8.15 10.03 -9.51
CA SER A 87 7.58 8.80 -8.97
C SER A 87 7.24 8.97 -7.49
N ALA A 88 6.08 8.44 -7.10
CA ALA A 88 5.66 8.34 -5.70
C ALA A 88 4.90 7.02 -5.55
N VAL A 89 5.31 6.18 -4.62
CA VAL A 89 4.83 4.78 -4.56
C VAL A 89 4.20 4.49 -3.22
N ILE A 90 3.00 3.91 -3.23
CA ILE A 90 2.39 3.29 -2.04
C ILE A 90 2.61 1.79 -2.15
N SER A 91 3.17 1.18 -1.11
CA SER A 91 3.39 -0.27 -1.10
C SER A 91 3.04 -0.92 0.22
N VAL A 92 2.72 -2.20 0.17
CA VAL A 92 2.42 -3.03 1.34
C VAL A 92 3.42 -4.18 1.36
N LYS A 93 4.13 -4.34 2.48
CA LYS A 93 4.92 -5.54 2.77
C LYS A 93 4.38 -6.23 4.00
N PHE A 94 4.28 -7.55 3.99
CA PHE A 94 3.78 -8.29 5.13
C PHE A 94 4.26 -9.74 5.19
N ASP A 95 4.29 -10.24 6.41
CA ASP A 95 4.58 -11.62 6.74
C ASP A 95 3.34 -12.34 7.23
N LYS A 96 3.31 -13.64 6.94
CA LYS A 96 2.28 -14.54 7.46
C LYS A 96 2.84 -15.18 8.71
N ILE A 97 2.16 -15.03 9.83
CA ILE A 97 2.60 -15.63 11.09
C ILE A 97 2.31 -17.13 11.05
N LEU A 98 3.38 -17.93 11.05
CA LEU A 98 3.33 -19.38 11.20
C LEU A 98 3.49 -19.72 12.70
N ARG A 99 2.59 -20.54 13.26
CA ARG A 99 2.73 -21.00 14.64
C ARG A 99 3.75 -22.14 14.70
N GLY A 100 4.88 -21.90 15.37
CA GLY A 100 5.88 -22.91 15.71
C GLY A 100 7.00 -23.04 14.69
N GLY A 101 8.17 -22.51 15.02
CA GLY A 101 9.39 -22.63 14.25
C GLY A 101 9.97 -21.27 13.88
N GLU A 102 10.96 -20.83 14.65
CA GLU A 102 11.89 -19.77 14.28
C GLU A 102 12.30 -19.95 12.82
N SER A 103 11.90 -18.99 12.00
CA SER A 103 12.40 -18.86 10.63
C SER A 103 12.69 -17.38 10.44
N ASP A 104 13.94 -17.10 10.06
CA ASP A 104 14.51 -15.77 9.93
C ASP A 104 13.59 -14.82 9.19
N LEU A 105 13.26 -13.72 9.86
CA LEU A 105 12.32 -12.65 9.50
C LEU A 105 12.75 -11.81 8.26
N ILE A 106 13.55 -12.35 7.34
CA ILE A 106 14.20 -11.56 6.26
C ILE A 106 14.09 -12.21 4.87
N GLN A 107 13.34 -13.31 4.67
CA GLN A 107 13.31 -13.94 3.33
C GLN A 107 11.91 -14.31 2.86
N GLN A 108 11.09 -13.30 2.56
CA GLN A 108 10.42 -13.10 1.26
C GLN A 108 9.50 -11.87 1.35
N ASP A 109 10.04 -10.71 0.96
CA ASP A 109 9.31 -9.45 0.83
C ASP A 109 8.21 -9.59 -0.23
N ILE A 110 6.98 -9.91 0.19
CA ILE A 110 5.85 -9.78 -0.72
C ILE A 110 5.40 -8.33 -0.67
N GLN A 111 5.85 -7.60 -1.69
CA GLN A 111 5.55 -6.22 -1.93
C GLN A 111 4.44 -6.13 -2.99
N PHE A 112 3.30 -5.57 -2.62
CA PHE A 112 2.35 -5.05 -3.59
C PHE A 112 2.50 -3.53 -3.63
N GLU A 113 2.61 -2.95 -4.82
CA GLU A 113 2.89 -1.53 -4.99
C GLU A 113 2.01 -0.89 -6.05
N ILE A 114 1.76 0.40 -5.87
CA ILE A 114 1.03 1.27 -6.79
C ILE A 114 1.85 2.55 -6.94
N ASP A 115 2.24 2.88 -8.18
CA ASP A 115 2.78 4.21 -8.51
C ASP A 115 1.62 5.21 -8.54
N MET A 116 1.62 6.16 -7.61
CA MET A 116 0.59 7.19 -7.52
C MET A 116 0.52 8.02 -8.79
N MET A 117 1.67 8.28 -9.42
CA MET A 117 1.75 9.17 -10.58
C MET A 117 1.00 8.62 -11.80
N GLU A 118 0.85 7.29 -11.89
CA GLU A 118 0.11 6.62 -12.97
C GLU A 118 -1.42 6.72 -12.80
N HIS A 119 -1.87 7.17 -11.62
CA HIS A 119 -3.29 7.25 -11.26
C HIS A 119 -3.74 8.64 -10.83
N ILE A 120 -2.87 9.64 -10.85
CA ILE A 120 -3.27 11.04 -10.64
C ILE A 120 -4.03 11.52 -11.88
N THR A 121 -5.17 12.19 -11.68
CA THR A 121 -5.97 12.74 -12.77
C THR A 121 -5.23 13.84 -13.53
N GLU A 122 -5.64 14.11 -14.77
CA GLU A 122 -5.03 15.18 -15.59
C GLU A 122 -5.07 16.56 -14.91
N GLU A 123 -6.13 16.82 -14.14
CA GLU A 123 -6.30 18.05 -13.35
C GLU A 123 -5.38 18.10 -12.12
N GLY A 124 -4.79 16.97 -11.71
CA GLY A 124 -3.85 16.90 -10.60
C GLY A 124 -4.46 17.06 -9.21
N ASN A 125 -5.77 16.81 -9.08
CA ASN A 125 -6.52 17.01 -7.83
C ASN A 125 -6.89 15.71 -7.13
N ASP A 126 -6.99 14.62 -7.89
CA ASP A 126 -7.47 13.33 -7.41
C ASP A 126 -6.49 12.22 -7.79
N PHE A 127 -6.31 11.27 -6.87
CA PHE A 127 -5.78 9.95 -7.15
C PHE A 127 -6.95 9.01 -7.45
N PHE A 128 -7.04 8.54 -8.68
CA PHE A 128 -8.16 7.76 -9.19
C PHE A 128 -7.72 6.42 -9.79
N ILE A 129 -8.11 5.34 -9.12
CA ILE A 129 -7.91 3.98 -9.60
C ILE A 129 -9.24 3.47 -10.13
N LYS A 130 -9.37 3.39 -11.46
CA LYS A 130 -10.54 2.82 -12.11
C LYS A 130 -10.54 1.29 -12.02
N GLU A 131 -9.39 0.69 -12.31
CA GLU A 131 -9.13 -0.74 -12.32
C GLU A 131 -7.71 -0.96 -11.78
N VAL A 132 -7.48 -2.10 -11.12
CA VAL A 132 -6.14 -2.41 -10.61
C VAL A 132 -5.50 -3.44 -11.50
N GLU A 133 -4.33 -3.11 -12.01
CA GLU A 133 -3.50 -4.04 -12.76
C GLU A 133 -2.87 -5.05 -11.80
N LEU A 134 -3.41 -6.28 -11.82
CA LEU A 134 -2.79 -7.40 -11.11
C LEU A 134 -1.56 -7.88 -11.90
N PRO A 135 -0.49 -8.34 -11.22
CA PRO A 135 0.74 -8.75 -11.87
C PRO A 135 0.55 -9.72 -13.04
N SER A 136 1.38 -9.56 -14.06
CA SER A 136 1.30 -10.32 -15.32
C SER A 136 1.53 -11.83 -15.15
N PHE A 137 2.27 -12.24 -14.12
CA PHE A 137 2.53 -13.67 -13.84
C PHE A 137 1.28 -14.46 -13.43
N LEU A 138 0.20 -13.78 -13.02
CA LEU A 138 -1.05 -14.44 -12.67
C LEU A 138 -1.85 -14.83 -13.92
N SER A 139 -2.43 -16.03 -13.88
CA SER A 139 -3.39 -16.44 -14.90
C SER A 139 -4.65 -15.57 -14.92
N ASP A 140 -5.33 -15.47 -16.06
CA ASP A 140 -6.61 -14.77 -16.17
C ASP A 140 -7.68 -15.35 -15.22
N TYR A 141 -7.62 -16.66 -14.96
CA TYR A 141 -8.49 -17.32 -14.00
C TYR A 141 -8.24 -16.80 -12.58
N ASP A 142 -6.98 -16.72 -12.15
CA ASP A 142 -6.64 -16.22 -10.82
C ASP A 142 -6.94 -14.72 -10.69
N LYS A 143 -6.66 -13.91 -11.73
CA LYS A 143 -7.05 -12.49 -11.76
C LYS A 143 -8.55 -12.31 -11.57
N LYS A 144 -9.38 -13.06 -12.32
CA LYS A 144 -10.85 -13.04 -12.17
C LYS A 144 -11.28 -13.48 -10.77
N ARG A 145 -10.65 -14.52 -10.22
CA ARG A 145 -10.96 -15.02 -8.88
C ARG A 145 -10.64 -13.99 -7.80
N ILE A 146 -9.47 -13.34 -7.89
CA ILE A 146 -9.07 -12.26 -6.98
C ILE A 146 -10.09 -11.11 -7.05
N ALA A 147 -10.45 -10.66 -8.25
CA ALA A 147 -11.45 -9.61 -8.43
C ALA A 147 -12.81 -9.96 -7.80
N ILE A 148 -13.28 -11.21 -7.95
CA ILE A 148 -14.51 -11.68 -7.32
C ILE A 148 -14.40 -11.65 -5.78
N ILE A 149 -13.28 -12.07 -5.23
CA ILE A 149 -13.06 -12.07 -3.77
C ILE A 149 -13.05 -10.65 -3.22
N LEU A 150 -12.28 -9.75 -3.85
CA LEU A 150 -12.21 -8.34 -3.48
C LEU A 150 -13.59 -7.66 -3.53
N LYS A 151 -14.38 -7.93 -4.57
CA LYS A 151 -15.76 -7.44 -4.68
C LYS A 151 -16.64 -7.97 -3.56
N LYS A 152 -16.56 -9.26 -3.22
CA LYS A 152 -17.30 -9.86 -2.09
C LYS A 152 -16.90 -9.26 -0.74
N TRP A 153 -15.65 -8.85 -0.60
CA TRP A 153 -15.14 -8.19 0.60
C TRP A 153 -15.43 -6.68 0.64
N GLY A 154 -16.06 -6.12 -0.40
CA GLY A 154 -16.39 -4.69 -0.47
C GLY A 154 -15.19 -3.80 -0.76
N VAL A 155 -14.05 -4.36 -1.14
CA VAL A 155 -12.78 -3.66 -1.35
C VAL A 155 -12.36 -3.75 -2.81
N HIS A 156 -13.15 -3.14 -3.69
CA HIS A 156 -12.89 -3.19 -5.13
C HIS A 156 -12.99 -1.79 -5.76
N PRO A 157 -12.21 -1.53 -6.83
CA PRO A 157 -12.31 -0.29 -7.60
C PRO A 157 -13.74 -0.02 -8.12
N PRO A 158 -14.07 1.25 -8.40
CA PRO A 158 -13.15 2.39 -8.45
C PRO A 158 -12.82 3.00 -7.08
N PHE A 159 -11.61 3.52 -6.93
CA PHE A 159 -11.20 4.35 -5.80
C PHE A 159 -10.90 5.76 -6.27
N LYS A 160 -11.40 6.76 -5.55
CA LYS A 160 -11.12 8.17 -5.77
C LYS A 160 -10.72 8.78 -4.44
N LEU A 161 -9.52 9.35 -4.36
CA LEU A 161 -9.00 10.07 -3.20
C LEU A 161 -8.63 11.49 -3.62
N SER A 162 -9.19 12.50 -2.99
CA SER A 162 -8.71 13.87 -3.20
C SER A 162 -7.34 14.05 -2.56
N LEU A 163 -6.40 14.67 -3.28
CA LEU A 163 -5.08 15.00 -2.77
C LEU A 163 -5.12 16.22 -1.81
N GLU A 164 -6.19 17.01 -1.85
CA GLU A 164 -6.35 18.23 -1.05
C GLU A 164 -7.31 18.02 0.13
N GLN A 165 -8.43 17.33 -0.11
CA GLN A 165 -9.48 17.07 0.88
C GLN A 165 -9.58 15.58 1.17
N VAL A 166 -8.59 15.07 1.90
CA VAL A 166 -8.48 13.64 2.21
C VAL A 166 -9.67 13.19 3.08
N ASP A 167 -10.53 12.33 2.53
CA ASP A 167 -11.63 11.68 3.24
C ASP A 167 -11.12 10.41 3.95
N PRO A 168 -11.17 10.34 5.30
CA PRO A 168 -10.73 9.17 6.06
C PRO A 168 -11.39 7.86 5.62
N GLY A 169 -12.69 7.86 5.29
CA GLY A 169 -13.40 6.65 4.90
C GLY A 169 -12.98 6.12 3.53
N GLN A 170 -12.62 7.02 2.61
CA GLN A 170 -12.07 6.61 1.31
C GLN A 170 -10.65 6.07 1.46
N VAL A 171 -9.82 6.70 2.30
CA VAL A 171 -8.47 6.21 2.61
C VAL A 171 -8.53 4.83 3.27
N GLU A 172 -9.40 4.64 4.25
CA GLU A 172 -9.63 3.35 4.89
C GLU A 172 -9.98 2.27 3.86
N THR A 173 -10.94 2.57 2.98
CA THR A 173 -11.37 1.64 1.91
C THR A 173 -10.23 1.28 0.97
N PHE A 174 -9.42 2.27 0.56
CA PHE A 174 -8.26 2.07 -0.30
C PHE A 174 -7.17 1.22 0.39
N ILE A 175 -6.90 1.47 1.67
CA ILE A 175 -5.90 0.70 2.44
C ILE A 175 -6.36 -0.74 2.65
N LYS A 176 -7.65 -0.97 2.96
CA LYS A 176 -8.21 -2.32 3.02
C LYS A 176 -8.06 -3.06 1.70
N PHE A 177 -8.26 -2.36 0.58
CA PHE A 177 -8.02 -2.90 -0.75
C PHE A 177 -6.55 -3.28 -0.95
N LEU A 178 -5.61 -2.36 -0.69
CA LEU A 178 -4.18 -2.61 -0.86
C LEU A 178 -3.71 -3.85 -0.09
N ILE A 179 -4.08 -3.96 1.19
CA ILE A 179 -3.72 -5.09 2.04
C ILE A 179 -4.40 -6.38 1.58
N SER A 180 -5.70 -6.31 1.24
CA SER A 180 -6.44 -7.49 0.74
C SER A 180 -5.87 -8.01 -0.58
N ALA A 181 -5.52 -7.11 -1.50
CA ALA A 181 -4.87 -7.45 -2.75
C ALA A 181 -3.52 -8.12 -2.48
N ALA A 182 -2.68 -7.53 -1.63
CA ALA A 182 -1.38 -8.11 -1.26
C ALA A 182 -1.52 -9.53 -0.66
N ILE A 183 -2.50 -9.75 0.23
CA ILE A 183 -2.80 -11.07 0.81
C ILE A 183 -3.21 -12.09 -0.27
N LEU A 184 -4.08 -11.68 -1.20
CA LEU A 184 -4.55 -12.57 -2.27
C LEU A 184 -3.46 -12.87 -3.29
N LEU A 185 -2.62 -11.90 -3.62
CA LEU A 185 -1.45 -12.08 -4.49
C LEU A 185 -0.48 -13.09 -3.89
N LYS A 186 -0.17 -13.01 -2.59
CA LYS A 186 0.63 -14.01 -1.87
C LYS A 186 0.03 -15.41 -1.98
N ALA A 187 -1.27 -15.54 -1.72
CA ALA A 187 -1.96 -16.82 -1.77
C ALA A 187 -2.04 -17.41 -3.20
N GLY A 188 -2.09 -16.56 -4.23
CA GLY A 188 -2.02 -16.96 -5.63
C GLY A 188 -0.61 -17.36 -6.06
N GLY A 189 0.39 -16.55 -5.73
CA GLY A 189 1.80 -16.73 -6.09
C GLY A 189 2.43 -18.00 -5.50
N GLN A 190 2.07 -18.38 -4.27
CA GLN A 190 2.53 -19.64 -3.65
C GLN A 190 2.18 -20.89 -4.46
N ARG A 191 1.15 -20.85 -5.32
CA ARG A 191 0.79 -21.98 -6.19
C ARG A 191 1.77 -22.18 -7.34
N TYR A 192 2.42 -21.10 -7.78
CA TYR A 192 3.36 -21.12 -8.90
C TYR A 192 4.74 -21.59 -8.44
N SER A 193 5.20 -21.17 -7.26
CA SER A 193 6.49 -21.62 -6.72
C SER A 193 6.52 -23.10 -6.32
N THR A 194 5.39 -23.69 -5.91
CA THR A 194 5.29 -25.13 -5.66
C THR A 194 5.10 -25.99 -6.92
N ALA A 195 4.80 -25.38 -8.06
CA ALA A 195 4.64 -26.11 -9.33
C ALA A 195 5.98 -26.29 -10.08
N GLU A 196 7.02 -25.56 -9.66
CA GLU A 196 8.39 -25.62 -10.21
C GLU A 196 9.39 -26.34 -9.28
N SER A 197 8.91 -26.95 -8.19
CA SER A 197 9.69 -27.78 -7.24
C SER A 197 9.31 -29.25 -7.35
#